data_AF-A0A7S0RSI9-F1
#
_entry.id   AF-A0A7S0RSI9-F1
#
_cell.length_a   1.000
_cell.length_b   1.000
_cell.length_c   1.000
_cell.angle_alpha   90.00
_cell.angle_beta   90.00
_cell.angle_gamma   90.00
#
_symmetry.space_group_name_H-M   'P 1'
#
loop_
_entity.id
_entity.type
_entity.pdbx_description
1 polymer ?
#
loop_
_entity_poly.entity_id
_entity_poly.type
_entity_poly.pdbx_seq_one_letter_code
_entity_poly.pdbx_strand_id
1 'polypeptide(L)'
;DRLRPSGVLRLVDLAGSERNYETTRMSAAQHKESADINTSLMALKDCFRAHAASTRAPYRASRLTQVLRACFVDPEHHTAVVATVSPAATDLTHSVNSLAHVAHMAAP
;
A
#
# COMPACT_ATOMS: atom_id res chain seq x y z
N ASP A 1 7.71 37.90 6.86
CA ASP A 1 8.09 36.67 6.13
C ASP A 1 7.87 35.41 6.95
N ARG A 2 6.76 34.70 6.71
CA ARG A 2 6.67 33.29 7.10
C ARG A 2 7.40 32.51 6.01
N LEU A 3 8.59 32.01 6.31
CA LEU A 3 9.32 31.07 5.47
C LEU A 3 8.31 30.01 5.01
N ARG A 4 8.09 29.91 3.69
CA ARG A 4 7.32 28.80 3.12
C ARG A 4 7.94 27.51 3.70
N PRO A 5 7.16 26.62 4.32
CA PRO A 5 7.74 25.39 4.85
C PRO A 5 8.50 24.68 3.73
N SER A 6 9.70 24.20 4.05
CA SER A 6 10.49 23.38 3.14
C SER A 6 9.65 22.18 2.67
N GLY A 7 9.79 21.80 1.40
CA GLY A 7 9.12 20.61 0.87
C GLY A 7 9.50 19.37 1.68
N VAL A 8 8.55 18.44 1.83
CA VAL A 8 8.76 17.19 2.55
C VAL A 8 8.80 16.04 1.55
N LEU A 9 9.93 15.33 1.47
CA LEU A 9 10.02 14.06 0.74
C LEU A 9 9.77 12.90 1.72
N ARG A 10 8.84 12.01 1.38
CA ARG A 10 8.56 10.79 2.13
C ARG A 10 8.92 9.57 1.29
N LEU A 11 9.85 8.76 1.78
CA LEU A 11 10.20 7.47 1.21
C LEU A 11 9.63 6.38 2.11
N VAL A 12 8.85 5.47 1.54
CA VAL A 12 8.13 4.44 2.27
C VAL A 12 8.44 3.10 1.63
N ASP A 13 9.02 2.20 2.41
CA ASP A 13 9.20 0.79 2.02
C ASP A 13 8.12 -0.05 2.71
N LEU A 14 7.39 -0.84 1.94
CA LEU A 14 6.27 -1.63 2.42
C LEU A 14 6.69 -3.09 2.54
N ALA A 15 6.26 -3.74 3.62
CA ALA A 15 6.37 -5.19 3.74
C ALA A 15 5.63 -5.89 2.59
N GLY A 16 6.03 -7.12 2.30
CA GLY A 16 5.39 -7.95 1.29
C GLY A 16 3.95 -8.32 1.64
N SER A 17 3.17 -8.67 0.61
CA SER A 17 1.76 -9.09 0.76
C SER A 17 1.55 -10.59 0.51
N GLU A 18 2.58 -11.38 0.74
CA GLU A 18 2.55 -12.83 0.66
C GLU A 18 1.46 -13.44 1.54
N ARG A 19 0.92 -14.58 1.10
CA ARG A 19 -0.21 -15.21 1.76
C ARG A 19 0.27 -16.15 2.85
N ASN A 20 -0.40 -16.10 4.01
CA ASN A 20 -0.06 -16.90 5.19
C ASN A 20 0.01 -18.43 4.96
N TYR A 21 -0.66 -18.97 3.93
CA TYR A 21 -0.60 -20.41 3.62
C TYR A 21 0.60 -20.80 2.75
N GLU A 22 1.25 -19.83 2.08
CA GLU A 22 2.44 -20.06 1.25
C GLU A 22 3.69 -20.23 2.11
N THR A 23 3.60 -19.82 3.38
CA THR A 23 4.64 -19.98 4.39
C THR A 23 4.33 -21.20 5.26
N THR A 24 4.76 -22.38 4.82
CA THR A 24 4.52 -23.67 5.51
C THR A 24 5.35 -23.88 6.79
N ARG A 25 6.15 -22.90 7.20
CA ARG A 25 7.08 -22.98 8.36
C ARG A 25 7.04 -21.74 9.25
N MET A 26 5.85 -21.27 9.60
CA MET A 26 5.69 -20.15 10.53
C MET A 26 5.37 -20.63 11.94
N SER A 27 6.01 -20.01 12.92
CA SER A 27 5.54 -20.04 14.31
C SER A 27 4.23 -19.27 14.46
N ALA A 28 3.51 -19.49 15.57
CA ALA A 28 2.29 -18.74 15.88
C ALA A 28 2.52 -17.22 15.94
N ALA A 29 3.69 -16.78 16.42
CA ALA A 29 4.06 -15.37 16.46
C ALA A 29 4.22 -14.78 15.05
N GLN A 30 4.92 -15.50 14.16
CA GLN A 30 5.09 -15.09 12.76
C GLN A 30 3.76 -15.07 12.00
N HIS A 31 2.86 -16.03 12.25
CA HIS A 31 1.53 -16.00 11.68
C HIS A 31 0.73 -14.76 12.10
N LYS A 32 0.83 -14.37 13.38
CA LYS A 32 0.18 -13.15 13.89
C LYS A 32 0.75 -11.90 13.23
N GLU A 33 2.08 -11.79 13.16
CA GLU A 33 2.75 -10.66 12.48
C GLU A 33 2.35 -10.56 11.01
N SER A 34 2.34 -11.68 10.28
CA SER A 34 1.93 -11.73 8.88
C SER A 34 0.46 -11.35 8.69
N ALA A 35 -0.40 -11.70 9.64
CA ALA A 35 -1.80 -11.25 9.63
C ALA A 35 -1.91 -9.73 9.84
N ASP A 36 -1.11 -9.15 10.75
CA ASP A 36 -1.09 -7.71 11.01
C ASP A 36 -0.54 -6.91 9.80
N ILE A 37 0.51 -7.42 9.14
CA ILE A 37 1.04 -6.88 7.88
C ILE A 37 -0.06 -6.88 6.81
N ASN A 38 -0.66 -8.04 6.55
CA ASN A 38 -1.69 -8.19 5.52
C ASN A 38 -2.93 -7.33 5.81
N THR A 39 -3.29 -7.12 7.08
CA THR A 39 -4.38 -6.21 7.48
C THR A 39 -4.09 -4.78 7.07
N SER A 40 -2.88 -4.29 7.34
CA SER A 40 -2.47 -2.92 6.99
C SER A 40 -2.38 -2.72 5.47
N LEU A 41 -1.86 -3.72 4.75
CA LEU A 41 -1.78 -3.68 3.29
C LEU A 41 -3.16 -3.79 2.63
N MET A 42 -4.10 -4.55 3.21
CA MET A 42 -5.48 -4.60 2.73
C MET A 42 -6.16 -3.23 2.85
N ALA A 43 -6.02 -2.57 4.00
CA ALA A 43 -6.54 -1.22 4.19
C ALA A 43 -5.96 -0.22 3.17
N LEU A 44 -4.69 -0.37 2.80
CA LEU A 44 -4.06 0.44 1.76
C LEU A 44 -4.65 0.15 0.37
N LYS A 45 -4.85 -1.13 0.02
CA LYS A 45 -5.53 -1.54 -1.22
C LYS A 45 -6.96 -0.99 -1.31
N ASP A 46 -7.69 -0.95 -0.20
CA ASP A 46 -9.00 -0.28 -0.14
C ASP A 46 -8.92 1.21 -0.44
N CYS A 47 -7.88 1.89 0.06
CA CYS A 47 -7.68 3.31 -0.23
C CYS A 47 -7.37 3.54 -1.71
N PHE A 48 -6.55 2.68 -2.34
CA PHE A 48 -6.25 2.74 -3.77
C PHE A 48 -7.53 2.59 -4.61
N ARG A 49 -8.35 1.58 -4.30
CA ARG A 49 -9.63 1.34 -5.00
C ARG A 49 -10.59 2.52 -4.85
N ALA A 50 -10.72 3.04 -3.63
CA ALA A 50 -11.59 4.18 -3.38
C ALA A 50 -11.11 5.45 -4.10
N HIS A 51 -9.79 5.66 -4.18
CA HIS A 51 -9.18 6.76 -4.94
C HIS A 51 -9.52 6.67 -6.42
N ALA A 52 -9.28 5.53 -7.08
CA ALA A 52 -9.62 5.31 -8.48
C ALA A 52 -11.13 5.47 -8.77
N ALA A 53 -11.99 5.15 -7.79
CA ALA A 53 -13.44 5.31 -7.90
C ALA A 53 -13.92 6.72 -7.50
N SER A 54 -13.04 7.63 -7.10
CA SER A 54 -13.40 8.95 -6.56
C SER A 54 -14.42 8.88 -5.40
N THR A 55 -14.26 7.89 -4.52
CA THR A 55 -15.13 7.66 -3.35
C THR A 55 -14.39 7.87 -2.03
N ARG A 56 -15.14 7.86 -0.91
CA ARG A 56 -14.55 8.04 0.42
C ARG A 56 -13.69 6.83 0.81
N ALA A 57 -12.38 7.02 0.81
CA ALA A 57 -11.42 6.01 1.24
C ALA A 57 -11.35 5.81 2.77
N PRO A 58 -11.06 4.59 3.25
CA PRO A 58 -10.98 4.25 4.68
C PRO A 58 -9.60 4.56 5.29
N TYR A 59 -9.17 5.83 5.26
CA TYR A 59 -7.84 6.24 5.77
C TYR A 59 -7.60 5.98 7.26
N ARG A 60 -8.62 5.57 8.03
CA ARG A 60 -8.51 5.25 9.46
C ARG A 60 -8.41 3.75 9.74
N ALA A 61 -8.53 2.89 8.72
CA ALA A 61 -8.55 1.44 8.88
C ALA A 61 -7.21 0.84 9.34
N SER A 62 -6.09 1.53 9.16
CA SER A 62 -4.79 1.14 9.72
C SER A 62 -3.96 2.36 10.05
N ARG A 63 -2.91 2.20 10.88
CA ARG A 63 -1.95 3.28 11.14
C ARG A 63 -1.19 3.69 9.87
N LEU A 64 -0.92 2.73 8.99
CA LEU A 64 -0.30 2.97 7.69
C LEU A 64 -1.14 3.94 6.83
N THR A 65 -2.44 3.65 6.68
CA THR A 65 -3.33 4.50 5.86
C THR A 65 -3.59 5.87 6.47
N GLN A 66 -3.48 6.01 7.80
CA GLN A 66 -3.55 7.31 8.47
C GLN A 66 -2.33 8.18 8.13
N VAL A 67 -1.13 7.61 8.17
CA VAL A 67 0.12 8.31 7.86
C VAL A 67 0.19 8.69 6.38
N LEU A 68 -0.26 7.80 5.50
CA LEU A 68 -0.25 8.00 4.05
C LEU A 68 -1.42 8.85 3.53
N ARG A 69 -2.36 9.27 4.38
CA ARG A 69 -3.56 10.01 3.95
C ARG A 69 -3.23 11.20 3.02
N ALA A 70 -2.19 11.97 3.35
CA ALA A 70 -1.79 13.14 2.56
C ALA A 70 -1.46 12.76 1.09
N CYS A 71 -0.90 11.58 0.86
CA CYS A 71 -0.52 11.09 -0.46
C CYS A 71 -1.72 10.91 -1.42
N PHE A 72 -2.95 10.89 -0.90
CA PHE A 72 -4.18 10.69 -1.68
C PHE A 72 -5.07 11.92 -1.79
N VAL A 73 -4.98 12.86 -0.85
CA VAL A 73 -5.98 13.93 -0.69
C VAL A 73 -5.41 15.33 -0.72
N ASP A 74 -4.10 15.48 -0.59
CA ASP A 74 -3.43 16.78 -0.66
C ASP A 74 -3.08 17.05 -2.13
N PRO A 75 -3.70 18.06 -2.78
CA PRO A 75 -3.48 18.35 -4.19
C PRO A 75 -2.05 18.83 -4.49
N GLU A 76 -1.31 19.30 -3.49
CA GLU A 76 0.11 19.70 -3.65
C GLU A 76 1.05 18.50 -3.46
N HIS A 77 0.55 17.37 -2.94
CA HIS A 77 1.35 16.18 -2.69
C HIS A 77 1.47 15.33 -3.96
N HIS A 78 2.69 15.21 -4.46
CA HIS A 78 3.00 14.34 -5.60
C HIS A 78 3.36 12.94 -5.08
N THR A 79 2.64 11.93 -5.56
CA THR A 79 2.80 10.54 -5.11
C THR A 79 3.19 9.66 -6.29
N ALA A 80 4.28 8.90 -6.12
CA ALA A 80 4.67 7.84 -7.04
C ALA A 80 4.73 6.52 -6.28
N VAL A 81 4.31 5.43 -6.93
CA VAL A 81 4.33 4.09 -6.38
C VAL A 81 5.19 3.20 -7.27
N VAL A 82 6.15 2.50 -6.67
CA VAL A 82 7.00 1.54 -7.38
C VAL A 82 6.54 0.14 -7.03
N ALA A 83 6.01 -0.59 -8.01
CA ALA A 83 5.63 -1.99 -7.86
C ALA A 83 6.87 -2.88 -8.04
N THR A 84 7.19 -3.70 -7.04
CA THR A 84 8.18 -4.77 -7.16
C THR A 84 7.45 -6.07 -7.51
N VAL A 85 7.83 -6.68 -8.64
CA VAL A 85 7.19 -7.89 -9.15
C VAL A 85 8.23 -8.97 -9.42
N SER A 86 7.84 -10.22 -9.19
CA SER A 86 8.69 -11.36 -9.49
C SER A 86 8.52 -11.76 -10.97
N PRO A 87 9.61 -12.06 -11.69
CA PRO A 87 9.54 -12.58 -13.05
C PRO A 87 9.21 -14.09 -13.10
N ALA A 88 9.15 -14.77 -11.96
CA ALA A 88 8.91 -16.20 -11.92
C ALA A 88 7.45 -16.53 -12.27
N ALA A 89 7.25 -17.55 -13.11
CA ALA A 89 5.91 -18.00 -13.50
C ALA A 89 5.06 -18.47 -12.31
N THR A 90 5.71 -18.99 -11.26
CA THR A 90 5.05 -19.40 -10.00
C THR A 90 4.40 -18.23 -9.27
N ASP A 91 4.88 -17.01 -9.50
CA ASP A 91 4.44 -15.80 -8.83
C ASP A 91 3.46 -14.99 -9.67
N LEU A 92 3.03 -15.50 -10.84
CA LEU A 92 2.19 -14.78 -11.79
C LEU A 92 0.97 -14.12 -11.13
N THR A 93 0.26 -14.88 -10.27
CA THR A 93 -0.92 -14.38 -9.55
C THR A 93 -0.58 -13.20 -8.63
N HIS A 94 0.56 -13.26 -7.93
CA HIS A 94 1.01 -12.19 -7.04
C HIS A 94 1.46 -10.97 -7.84
N SER A 95 2.24 -11.17 -8.91
CA SER A 95 2.71 -10.11 -9.80
C SER A 95 1.53 -9.36 -10.45
N VAL A 96 0.53 -10.09 -10.99
CA VAL A 96 -0.68 -9.48 -11.56
C VAL A 96 -1.46 -8.72 -10.50
N ASN A 97 -1.60 -9.27 -9.30
CA ASN A 97 -2.30 -8.61 -8.20
C ASN A 97 -1.61 -7.29 -7.81
N SER A 98 -0.28 -7.30 -7.63
CA SER A 98 0.50 -6.09 -7.32
C SER A 98 0.34 -5.01 -8.39
N LEU A 99 0.44 -5.38 -9.67
CA LEU A 99 0.26 -4.45 -10.79
C LEU A 99 -1.17 -3.87 -10.83
N ALA A 100 -2.19 -4.70 -10.64
CA ALA A 100 -3.58 -4.24 -10.61
C ALA A 100 -3.85 -3.22 -9.49
N HIS A 101 -3.29 -3.45 -8.29
CA HIS A 101 -3.44 -2.48 -7.19
C HIS A 101 -2.75 -1.16 -7.50
N VAL A 102 -1.51 -1.18 -8.00
CA VAL A 102 -0.77 0.06 -8.30
C VAL A 102 -1.40 0.82 -9.48
N ALA A 103 -2.00 0.13 -10.45
CA ALA A 103 -2.73 0.78 -11.54
C ALA A 103 -3.86 1.69 -11.07
N HIS A 104 -4.48 1.42 -9.91
CA HIS A 104 -5.49 2.31 -9.32
C HIS A 104 -4.94 3.68 -8.88
N MET A 105 -3.63 3.80 -8.65
CA MET A 105 -2.98 5.08 -8.33
C MET A 105 -2.62 5.89 -9.58
N ALA A 106 -2.70 5.28 -10.77
CA ALA A 106 -2.51 5.97 -12.05
C ALA A 106 -3.83 6.49 -12.63
N ALA A 107 -4.97 6.11 -12.06
CA ALA A 107 -6.28 6.63 -12.44
C ALA A 107 -6.44 8.07 -11.90
N PRO A 108 -6.94 9.01 -12.72
CA PRO A 108 -7.08 10.42 -12.34
C PRO A 108 -8.13 10.69 -11.26
#